data_AF-A0A9E4J8T2-F1
#
_entry.id   AF-A0A9E4J8T2-F1
#
_cell.length_a   1.000
_cell.length_b   1.000
_cell.length_c   1.000
_cell.angle_alpha   90.00
_cell.angle_beta   90.00
_cell.angle_gamma   90.00
#
_symmetry.space_group_name_H-M   'P 1'
#
loop_
_entity.id
_entity.type
_entity.pdbx_description
1 polymer ?
#
loop_
_entity_poly.entity_id
_entity_poly.type
_entity_poly.pdbx_seq_one_letter_code
_entity_poly.pdbx_strand_id
1 'polypeptide(L)'
;MSSDPQAALKAFSPSHAFFVGIDSDGCVFNSMEVKHNDCFSVNVVKHFGLSAVSRQVHEAWDFVNLYSQSRGCNRFKALVDVHGLASGDAEGGGGGGQCSGAARAARSG
;
A
#
# COMPACT_ATOMS: atom_id res chain seq x y z
N MET A 1 19.33 19.32 29.04
CA MET A 1 18.90 17.90 29.16
C MET A 1 17.65 17.74 28.33
N SER A 2 17.70 17.02 27.20
CA SER A 2 16.51 16.72 26.41
C SER A 2 15.71 15.66 27.16
N SER A 3 14.47 15.98 27.54
CA SER A 3 13.53 15.03 28.12
C SER A 3 13.17 13.97 27.08
N ASP A 4 13.18 12.69 27.45
CA ASP A 4 12.68 11.62 26.58
C ASP A 4 11.19 11.86 26.27
N PRO A 5 10.81 12.17 25.02
CA PRO A 5 9.41 12.46 24.66
C PRO A 5 8.49 11.24 24.84
N GLN A 6 9.06 10.04 24.98
CA GLN A 6 8.31 8.79 25.16
C GLN A 6 8.17 8.36 26.62
N ALA A 7 8.74 9.10 27.58
CA ALA A 7 8.78 8.71 28.99
C ALA A 7 7.38 8.39 29.56
N ALA A 8 6.37 9.18 29.20
CA ALA A 8 4.99 8.97 29.64
C ALA A 8 4.38 7.66 29.12
N LEU A 9 4.67 7.28 27.86
CA LEU A 9 4.18 6.02 27.28
C LEU A 9 4.88 4.81 27.90
N LYS A 10 6.19 4.92 28.17
CA LYS A 10 6.96 3.85 28.83
C LYS A 10 6.50 3.60 30.27
N ALA A 11 6.06 4.65 30.97
CA ALA A 11 5.55 4.57 32.33
C ALA A 11 4.05 4.21 32.42
N PHE A 12 3.35 4.10 31.30
CA PHE A 12 1.92 3.82 31.28
C PHE A 12 1.63 2.38 31.73
N SER A 13 0.87 2.25 32.82
CA SER A 13 0.35 0.94 33.27
C SER A 13 -1.02 0.69 32.62
N PRO A 14 -1.19 -0.38 31.81
CA PRO A 14 -2.46 -0.71 31.19
C PRO A 14 -3.58 -0.89 32.24
N SER A 15 -4.73 -0.24 32.03
CA SER A 15 -5.91 -0.34 32.92
C SER A 15 -7.01 -1.26 32.40
N HIS A 16 -6.89 -1.73 31.16
CA HIS A 16 -7.86 -2.57 30.48
C HIS A 16 -7.16 -3.76 29.84
N ALA A 17 -7.89 -4.86 29.63
CA ALA A 17 -7.35 -6.07 28.99
C ALA A 17 -7.03 -5.87 27.49
N PHE A 18 -7.58 -4.82 26.87
CA PHE A 18 -7.44 -4.56 25.43
C PHE A 18 -7.11 -3.09 25.17
N PHE A 19 -6.33 -2.85 24.12
CA PHE A 19 -6.10 -1.53 23.54
C PHE A 19 -6.89 -1.41 22.25
N VAL A 20 -7.66 -0.32 22.12
CA VAL A 20 -8.37 0.02 20.88
C VAL A 20 -7.70 1.25 20.30
N GLY A 21 -6.96 1.06 19.21
CA GLY A 21 -6.39 2.15 18.42
C GLY A 21 -7.31 2.48 17.25
N ILE A 22 -7.61 3.76 17.08
CA ILE A 22 -8.34 4.26 15.92
C ILE A 22 -7.37 5.11 15.12
N ASP A 23 -7.09 4.71 13.89
CA ASP A 23 -6.30 5.52 12.95
C ASP A 23 -7.20 6.52 12.23
N SER A 24 -6.73 7.76 12.05
CA SER A 24 -7.50 8.76 11.31
C SER A 24 -7.72 8.31 9.87
N ASP A 25 -6.74 7.66 9.26
CA ASP A 25 -6.77 7.29 7.86
C ASP A 25 -7.17 5.82 7.70
N GLY A 26 -8.26 5.57 6.99
CA GLY A 26 -8.77 4.21 6.76
C GLY A 26 -9.60 3.63 7.91
N CYS A 27 -9.72 4.28 9.06
CA CYS A 27 -10.69 3.93 10.11
C CYS A 27 -11.70 5.06 10.40
N VAL A 28 -11.26 6.31 10.56
CA VAL A 28 -12.17 7.46 10.74
C VAL A 28 -12.51 8.15 9.41
N PHE A 29 -11.51 8.35 8.55
CA PHE A 29 -11.66 9.01 7.27
C PHE A 29 -11.29 8.07 6.12
N ASN A 30 -12.07 8.09 5.03
CA ASN A 30 -11.70 7.38 3.81
C ASN A 30 -10.65 8.18 3.01
N SER A 31 -9.47 8.36 3.59
CA SER A 31 -8.34 9.06 2.98
C SER A 31 -7.30 8.10 2.37
N MET A 32 -7.48 6.79 2.55
CA MET A 32 -6.52 5.79 2.06
C MET A 32 -6.39 5.80 0.54
N GLU A 33 -7.52 5.92 -0.17
CA GLU A 33 -7.56 5.91 -1.63
C GLU A 33 -6.88 7.16 -2.22
N VAL A 34 -7.25 8.35 -1.73
CA VAL A 34 -6.64 9.61 -2.20
C VAL A 34 -5.14 9.68 -1.94
N LYS A 35 -4.65 9.17 -0.80
CA LYS A 35 -3.20 9.12 -0.51
C LYS A 35 -2.46 8.21 -1.49
N HIS A 36 -3.06 7.08 -1.85
CA HIS A 36 -2.44 6.15 -2.77
C HIS A 36 -2.43 6.67 -4.21
N ASN A 37 -3.56 7.20 -4.66
CA ASN A 37 -3.75 7.60 -6.05
C ASN A 37 -3.05 8.93 -6.35
N ASP A 38 -3.24 9.93 -5.48
CA ASP A 38 -2.83 11.31 -5.78
C ASP A 38 -1.44 11.64 -5.25
N CYS A 39 -1.00 10.96 -4.19
CA CYS A 39 0.30 11.23 -3.57
C CYS A 39 1.32 10.15 -3.91
N PHE A 40 1.06 8.88 -3.57
CA PHE A 40 2.11 7.87 -3.66
C PHE A 40 2.36 7.39 -5.09
N SER A 41 1.32 6.97 -5.81
CA SER A 41 1.49 6.45 -7.17
C SER A 41 2.05 7.51 -8.11
N VAL A 42 1.65 8.78 -7.96
CA VAL A 42 2.20 9.92 -8.71
C VAL A 42 3.69 10.10 -8.43
N ASN A 43 4.11 10.00 -7.16
CA ASN A 43 5.52 10.13 -6.80
C ASN A 43 6.37 8.96 -7.32
N VAL A 44 5.82 7.76 -7.40
CA VAL A 44 6.49 6.59 -8.02
C VAL A 44 6.77 6.89 -9.48
N VAL A 45 5.75 7.31 -10.24
CA VAL A 45 5.92 7.65 -11.66
C VAL A 45 6.96 8.75 -11.84
N LYS A 46 6.88 9.81 -11.02
CA LYS A 46 7.80 10.96 -11.08
C LYS A 46 9.25 10.58 -10.79
N HIS A 47 9.50 9.88 -9.68
CA HIS A 47 10.86 9.65 -9.20
C HIS A 47 11.57 8.49 -9.90
N PHE A 48 10.83 7.54 -10.47
CA PHE A 48 11.40 6.46 -11.29
C PHE A 48 11.36 6.74 -12.80
N GLY A 49 10.87 7.92 -13.23
CA GLY A 49 10.85 8.31 -14.64
C GLY A 49 9.89 7.48 -15.51
N LEU A 50 8.78 7.01 -14.94
CA LEU A 50 7.88 6.03 -15.57
C LEU A 50 6.70 6.66 -16.33
N SER A 51 6.81 7.92 -16.76
CA SER A 51 5.70 8.64 -17.41
C SER A 51 5.14 7.94 -18.64
N ALA A 52 5.98 7.20 -19.39
CA ALA A 52 5.56 6.45 -20.58
C ALA A 52 4.67 5.24 -20.28
N VAL A 53 4.71 4.73 -19.04
CA VAL A 53 3.95 3.55 -18.59
C VAL A 53 3.10 3.89 -17.35
N SER A 54 2.80 5.18 -17.14
CA SER A 54 2.13 5.67 -15.94
C SER A 54 0.81 4.96 -15.67
N ARG A 55 0.00 4.71 -16.71
CA ARG A 55 -1.26 3.96 -16.59
C ARG A 55 -1.04 2.57 -15.99
N GLN A 56 -0.10 1.79 -16.52
CA GLN A 56 0.22 0.46 -16.00
C GLN A 56 0.74 0.51 -14.56
N VAL A 57 1.55 1.52 -14.24
CA VAL A 57 2.07 1.72 -12.88
C VAL A 57 0.93 2.04 -11.92
N HIS A 58 -0.01 2.92 -12.29
CA HIS A 58 -1.19 3.24 -11.47
C HIS A 58 -2.07 2.01 -11.25
N GLU A 59 -2.39 1.25 -12.31
CA GLU A 59 -3.19 0.01 -12.20
C GLU A 59 -2.52 -1.03 -11.30
N ALA A 60 -1.22 -1.25 -11.47
CA ALA A 60 -0.44 -2.16 -10.63
C ALA A 60 -0.37 -1.65 -9.18
N TRP A 61 -0.21 -0.34 -8.99
CA TRP A 61 -0.16 0.29 -7.67
C TRP A 61 -1.46 0.07 -6.90
N ASP A 62 -2.61 0.33 -7.53
CA ASP A 62 -3.92 0.18 -6.92
C ASP A 62 -4.20 -1.28 -6.57
N PHE A 63 -3.87 -2.21 -7.48
CA PHE A 63 -3.99 -3.63 -7.20
C PHE A 63 -3.16 -4.04 -5.99
N VAL A 64 -1.85 -3.76 -5.98
CA VAL A 64 -0.95 -4.19 -4.89
C VAL A 64 -1.32 -3.52 -3.57
N ASN A 65 -1.68 -2.24 -3.59
CA ASN A 65 -1.74 -1.43 -2.39
C ASN A 65 -3.17 -1.18 -1.86
N LEU A 66 -4.23 -1.39 -2.65
CA LEU A 66 -5.62 -1.14 -2.26
C LEU A 66 -6.53 -2.36 -2.40
N TYR A 67 -6.37 -3.17 -3.45
CA TYR A 67 -7.37 -4.16 -3.85
C TYR A 67 -6.91 -5.63 -3.79
N SER A 68 -5.67 -5.91 -3.42
CA SER A 68 -5.14 -7.26 -3.26
C SER A 68 -4.95 -7.66 -1.80
N GLN A 69 -4.62 -8.93 -1.58
CA GLN A 69 -4.31 -9.45 -0.24
C GLN A 69 -3.02 -8.88 0.35
N SER A 70 -2.13 -8.31 -0.48
CA SER A 70 -0.92 -7.61 -0.03
C SER A 70 -1.19 -6.17 0.43
N ARG A 71 -2.47 -5.73 0.45
CA ARG A 71 -2.84 -4.42 0.97
C ARG A 71 -2.24 -4.19 2.37
N GLY A 72 -1.62 -3.03 2.56
CA GLY A 72 -0.98 -2.67 3.84
C GLY A 72 0.38 -3.32 4.07
N CYS A 73 0.93 -4.04 3.09
CA CYS A 73 2.31 -4.52 3.18
C CYS A 73 3.31 -3.36 3.21
N ASN A 74 4.55 -3.68 3.58
CA ASN A 74 5.64 -2.71 3.57
C ASN A 74 5.82 -2.10 2.17
N ARG A 75 5.93 -0.78 2.09
CA ARG A 75 5.92 -0.05 0.80
C ARG A 75 7.09 -0.39 -0.12
N PHE A 76 8.25 -0.78 0.42
CA PHE A 76 9.38 -1.22 -0.39
C PHE A 76 9.12 -2.58 -1.05
N LYS A 77 8.40 -3.48 -0.36
CA LYS A 77 7.95 -4.75 -0.96
C LYS A 77 6.90 -4.50 -2.04
N ALA A 78 5.91 -3.64 -1.72
CA ALA A 78 4.89 -3.24 -2.69
C ALA A 78 5.49 -2.66 -3.98
N LEU A 79 6.57 -1.88 -3.89
CA LEU A 79 7.28 -1.35 -5.06
C LEU A 79 7.84 -2.44 -5.97
N VAL A 80 8.37 -3.53 -5.39
CA VAL A 80 8.87 -4.67 -6.17
C VAL A 80 7.73 -5.38 -6.89
N ASP A 81 6.61 -5.60 -6.21
CA ASP A 81 5.42 -6.25 -6.80
C ASP A 81 4.81 -5.37 -7.91
N VAL A 82 4.72 -4.06 -7.68
CA VAL A 82 4.27 -3.08 -8.69
C VAL A 82 5.19 -3.08 -9.90
N HIS A 83 6.50 -3.14 -9.70
CA HIS A 83 7.46 -3.22 -10.80
C HIS A 83 7.28 -4.49 -11.63
N GLY A 84 7.12 -5.65 -10.99
CA GLY A 84 6.87 -6.92 -11.69
C GLY A 84 5.57 -6.87 -12.51
N LEU A 85 4.47 -6.46 -11.87
CA LEU A 85 3.17 -6.35 -12.53
C LEU A 85 3.15 -5.33 -13.67
N ALA A 86 3.78 -4.16 -13.49
CA ALA A 86 3.82 -3.12 -14.51
C ALA A 86 4.72 -3.49 -15.71
N SER A 87 5.74 -4.32 -15.49
CA SER A 87 6.64 -4.83 -16.53
C SER A 87 6.03 -5.99 -17.33
N GLY A 88 4.91 -6.55 -16.88
CA GLY A 88 4.29 -7.73 -17.47
C GLY A 88 4.89 -9.05 -16.97
N ASP A 89 5.78 -9.00 -15.98
CA ASP A 89 6.34 -10.14 -15.28
C ASP A 89 5.30 -10.63 -14.27
N ALA A 90 4.30 -11.36 -14.77
CA ALA A 90 3.23 -11.92 -13.97
C ALA A 90 3.71 -13.14 -13.15
N GLU A 91 4.65 -12.93 -12.25
CA GLU A 91 4.99 -13.87 -11.18
C GLU A 91 4.51 -13.24 -9.86
N GLY A 92 3.22 -13.39 -9.58
CA GLY A 92 2.60 -12.89 -8.35
C GLY A 92 3.18 -13.60 -7.13
N GLY A 93 4.14 -12.96 -6.47
CA GLY A 93 4.69 -13.40 -5.19
C GLY A 93 3.67 -13.20 -4.05
N GLY A 94 2.86 -14.22 -3.80
CA GLY A 94 1.98 -14.26 -2.62
C GLY A 94 1.33 -15.64 -2.50
N GLY A 95 1.72 -16.40 -1.48
CA GLY A 95 1.32 -17.79 -1.31
C GLY A 95 -0.18 -18.05 -1.48
N GLY A 96 -0.49 -19.14 -2.16
CA GLY A 96 -1.76 -19.87 -2.04
C GLY A 96 -3.02 -19.07 -2.40
N GLY A 97 -3.20 -18.71 -3.67
CA GLY A 97 -4.49 -18.23 -4.15
C GLY A 97 -4.41 -17.69 -5.57
N GLN A 98 -4.84 -18.50 -6.54
CA GLN A 98 -4.93 -18.15 -7.95
C GLN A 98 -5.66 -16.83 -8.15
N CYS A 99 -4.95 -15.79 -8.58
CA CYS A 99 -5.54 -14.59 -9.18
C CYS A 99 -4.80 -14.22 -10.47
N SER A 100 -4.61 -15.20 -11.35
CA SER A 100 -4.20 -14.99 -12.75
C SER A 100 -5.29 -14.34 -13.61
N GLY A 101 -6.43 -13.95 -13.03
CA GLY A 101 -7.59 -13.38 -13.73
C GLY A 101 -7.78 -11.87 -13.61
N ALA A 102 -7.27 -11.21 -12.57
CA ALA A 102 -7.63 -9.80 -12.30
C ALA A 102 -6.97 -8.82 -13.30
N ALA A 103 -5.70 -9.04 -13.66
CA ALA A 103 -5.01 -8.18 -14.63
C ALA A 103 -5.46 -8.41 -16.09
N ARG A 104 -6.14 -9.53 -16.39
CA ARG A 104 -6.63 -9.84 -17.73
C ARG A 104 -8.08 -9.40 -17.97
N ALA A 105 -8.87 -9.24 -16.90
CA ALA A 105 -10.27 -8.78 -16.99
C ALA A 105 -10.41 -7.29 -17.37
N ALA A 106 -9.37 -6.47 -17.15
CA ALA A 106 -9.38 -5.04 -17.53
C ALA A 106 -9.09 -4.76 -19.02
N ARG A 107 -8.90 -5.79 -19.86
CA ARG A 107 -8.63 -5.65 -21.31
C ARG A 107 -9.81 -6.02 -22.21
N SER A 108 -10.98 -6.32 -21.64
CA SER A 108 -12.16 -6.79 -22.39
C SER A 108 -13.46 -6.10 -21.96
N GLY A 109 -13.40 -4.80 -21.72
CA GLY A 109 -14.57 -3.93 -21.54
C GLY A 109 -14.36 -2.63 -22.30
#